data_AF-A0A2U0UFQ7-F1
#
_entry.id   AF-A0A2U0UFQ7-F1
#
_cell.length_a   1.000
_cell.length_b   1.000
_cell.length_c   1.000
_cell.angle_alpha   90.00
_cell.angle_beta   90.00
_cell.angle_gamma   90.00
#
_symmetry.space_group_name_H-M   'P 1'
#
loop_
_entity.id
_entity.type
_entity.pdbx_description
1 polymer ?
#
loop_
_entity_poly.entity_id
_entity_poly.type
_entity_poly.pdbx_seq_one_letter_code
_entity_poly.pdbx_strand_id
1 'polypeptide(L)'
;MTKTEELVIELYKKKTPITKIVAATGVSVNRVYSILSECDIPLHSGQKAFRRTIAFDAEAEKLLQQANPANISAWVCEQIKENNK
;
A
#
# COMPACT_ATOMS: atom_id res chain seq x y z
N MET A 1 0.84 3.00 22.72
CA MET A 1 0.71 3.34 21.30
C MET A 1 -0.21 4.54 21.19
N THR A 2 0.16 5.55 20.40
CA THR A 2 -0.64 6.77 20.19
C THR A 2 -1.64 6.58 19.04
N LYS A 3 -2.71 7.40 19.00
CA LYS A 3 -3.69 7.39 17.89
C LYS A 3 -3.02 7.59 16.52
N THR A 4 -1.95 8.38 16.46
CA THR A 4 -1.19 8.61 15.23
C THR A 4 -0.41 7.37 14.80
N GLU A 5 0.19 6.66 15.75
CA GLU A 5 0.92 5.40 15.47
C GLU A 5 -0.04 4.30 14.98
N GLU A 6 -1.22 4.18 15.59
CA GLU A 6 -2.27 3.26 15.15
C GLU A 6 -2.69 3.54 13.71
N LEU A 7 -2.92 4.81 13.37
CA LEU A 7 -3.28 5.22 12.01
C LEU A 7 -2.16 4.92 10.99
N VAL A 8 -0.89 5.15 11.35
CA VAL A 8 0.25 4.79 10.50
C VAL A 8 0.24 3.30 10.19
N ILE A 9 0.05 2.46 11.21
CA ILE A 9 0.04 1.00 11.06
C ILE A 9 -1.15 0.54 10.21
N GLU A 10 -2.33 1.10 10.44
CA GLU A 10 -3.54 0.77 9.69
C GLU A 10 -3.36 1.08 8.20
N LEU A 11 -2.90 2.30 7.87
CA LEU A 11 -2.66 2.73 6.49
C LEU A 11 -1.57 1.89 5.82
N TYR A 12 -0.51 1.55 6.57
CA TYR A 12 0.59 0.74 6.07
C TYR A 12 0.16 -0.70 5.74
N LYS A 13 -0.65 -1.32 6.61
CA LYS A 13 -1.24 -2.64 6.37
C LYS A 13 -2.16 -2.64 5.15
N LYS A 14 -2.87 -1.53 4.90
CA LYS A 14 -3.66 -1.28 3.68
C LYS A 14 -2.83 -1.02 2.41
N LYS A 15 -1.51 -1.25 2.45
CA LYS A 15 -0.57 -1.03 1.33
C LYS A 15 -0.55 0.43 0.82
N THR A 16 -0.94 1.38 1.68
CA THR A 16 -0.88 2.81 1.36
C THR A 16 0.59 3.23 1.16
N PRO A 17 0.94 3.97 0.10
CA PRO A 17 2.28 4.50 -0.09
C PRO A 17 2.75 5.34 1.11
N ILE A 18 4.01 5.17 1.54
CA ILE A 18 4.58 5.90 2.69
C ILE A 18 4.38 7.42 2.56
N THR A 19 4.51 7.97 1.35
CA THR A 19 4.27 9.40 1.08
C THR A 19 2.85 9.85 1.41
N LYS A 20 1.84 9.03 1.11
CA LYS A 20 0.43 9.29 1.47
C LYS A 20 0.20 9.12 2.97
N ILE A 21 0.88 8.17 3.63
CA ILE A 21 0.82 7.99 5.08
C ILE A 21 1.34 9.24 5.79
N VAL A 22 2.49 9.75 5.36
CA VAL A 22 3.09 10.99 5.89
C VAL A 22 2.14 12.17 5.70
N ALA A 23 1.54 12.32 4.51
CA ALA A 23 0.57 13.38 4.26
C ALA A 23 -0.68 13.29 5.16
N ALA A 24 -1.16 12.08 5.45
CA ALA A 24 -2.35 11.87 6.27
C ALA A 24 -2.09 12.02 7.78
N THR A 25 -0.88 11.69 8.24
CA THR A 25 -0.56 11.59 9.69
C THR A 25 0.33 12.72 10.20
N GLY A 26 0.99 13.46 9.30
CA GLY A 26 1.92 14.55 9.64
C GLY A 26 3.27 14.09 10.22
N VAL A 27 3.48 12.78 10.39
CA VAL A 27 4.74 12.24 10.90
C VAL A 27 5.80 12.18 9.80
N SER A 28 7.08 12.35 10.17
CA SER A 28 8.17 12.22 9.19
C SER A 28 8.29 10.79 8.66
N VAL A 29 8.85 10.64 7.45
CA VAL A 29 9.15 9.33 6.84
C VAL A 29 9.96 8.45 7.80
N ASN A 30 10.99 9.00 8.44
CA ASN A 30 11.81 8.25 9.41
C ASN A 30 10.96 7.75 10.58
N ARG A 31 10.04 8.57 11.10
CA ARG A 31 9.15 8.14 12.18
C ARG A 31 8.21 7.03 11.73
N VAL A 32 7.71 7.05 10.49
CA VAL A 32 6.93 5.93 9.94
C VAL A 32 7.74 4.63 10.03
N TYR A 33 8.99 4.63 9.57
CA TYR A 33 9.83 3.43 9.63
C TYR A 33 10.16 3.00 11.07
N SER A 34 10.41 3.94 11.99
CA SER A 34 10.60 3.64 13.41
C SER A 34 9.36 2.96 14.01
N ILE A 35 8.16 3.47 13.73
CA ILE A 35 6.90 2.89 14.23
C ILE A 35 6.74 1.45 13.73
N LEU A 36 7.00 1.20 12.44
CA LEU A 36 6.90 -0.14 11.87
C LEU A 36 7.91 -1.10 12.53
N SER A 37 9.14 -0.62 12.75
CA SER A 37 10.19 -1.40 13.42
C SER A 37 9.87 -1.66 14.90
N GLU A 38 9.38 -0.67 15.64
CA GLU A 38 8.97 -0.77 17.05
C GLU A 38 7.84 -1.78 17.25
N CYS A 39 7.07 -2.05 16.19
CA CYS A 39 5.92 -2.96 16.19
C CYS A 39 6.19 -4.29 15.48
N ASP A 40 7.44 -4.59 15.13
CA ASP A 40 7.85 -5.78 14.38
C ASP A 40 7.05 -6.00 13.08
N ILE A 41 6.65 -4.91 12.42
CA ILE A 41 5.93 -4.97 11.14
C ILE A 41 6.94 -5.02 9.99
N PRO A 42 6.98 -6.11 9.20
CA PRO A 42 7.94 -6.24 8.12
C PRO A 42 7.70 -5.20 7.03
N LEU A 43 8.80 -4.73 6.43
CA LEU A 43 8.74 -3.79 5.32
C LEU A 43 8.24 -4.47 4.04
N HIS A 44 7.34 -3.82 3.31
CA HIS A 44 6.95 -4.27 1.96
C HIS A 44 8.14 -4.12 1.01
N SER A 45 8.98 -3.10 1.25
CA SER A 45 10.25 -2.90 0.56
C SER A 45 11.27 -3.92 1.05
N GLY A 46 11.56 -4.90 0.21
CA GLY A 46 12.42 -6.05 0.53
C GLY A 46 12.04 -7.28 -0.31
N GLN A 47 10.79 -7.34 -0.76
CA GLN A 47 10.37 -8.32 -1.75
C GLN A 47 10.85 -7.91 -3.15
N LYS A 48 11.39 -8.87 -3.90
CA LYS A 48 11.78 -8.68 -5.30
C LYS A 48 10.54 -8.30 -6.11
N ALA A 49 10.48 -7.06 -6.58
CA ALA A 49 9.41 -6.57 -7.43
C ALA A 49 9.76 -6.80 -8.91
N PHE A 50 8.79 -7.30 -9.69
CA PHE A 50 8.92 -7.43 -11.14
C PHE A 50 8.09 -6.34 -11.82
N ARG A 51 8.75 -5.45 -12.56
CA ARG A 51 8.06 -4.42 -13.32
C ARG A 51 7.59 -4.98 -14.66
N ARG A 52 6.32 -4.74 -14.97
CA ARG A 52 5.69 -4.97 -16.27
C ARG A 52 4.85 -3.74 -16.61
N THR A 53 4.80 -3.40 -17.90
CA THR A 53 3.91 -2.36 -18.41
C THR A 53 2.72 -3.06 -19.04
N ILE A 54 1.51 -2.67 -18.63
CA ILE A 54 0.25 -3.20 -19.17
C ILE A 54 -0.64 -2.02 -19.55
N ALA A 55 -1.50 -2.22 -20.55
CA ALA A 55 -2.57 -1.30 -20.89
C ALA A 55 -3.90 -1.90 -20.45
N PHE A 56 -4.78 -1.09 -19.87
CA PHE A 56 -6.14 -1.48 -19.54
C PHE A 56 -7.06 -1.09 -20.70
N ASP A 57 -8.02 -1.95 -21.03
CA ASP A 57 -9.14 -1.55 -21.87
C ASP A 57 -10.12 -0.65 -21.08
N ALA A 58 -11.12 -0.13 -21.77
CA ALA A 58 -12.07 0.81 -21.17
C ALA A 58 -12.89 0.20 -20.01
N GLU A 59 -13.16 -1.11 -20.06
CA GLU A 59 -13.91 -1.79 -19.02
C GLU A 59 -13.06 -1.98 -17.77
N ALA A 60 -11.84 -2.49 -17.93
CA ALA A 60 -10.88 -2.68 -16.85
C ALA A 60 -10.50 -1.35 -16.17
N GLU A 61 -10.32 -0.27 -16.94
CA GLU A 61 -10.07 1.06 -16.38
C GLU A 61 -11.24 1.56 -15.54
N LYS A 62 -12.49 1.35 -16.01
CA LYS A 62 -13.69 1.73 -15.25
C LYS A 62 -13.78 0.95 -13.93
N LEU A 63 -13.50 -0.36 -13.95
CA LEU A 63 -13.47 -1.19 -12.75
C LEU A 63 -12.37 -0.74 -11.78
N LEU A 64 -11.19 -0.40 -12.29
CA LEU A 64 -10.09 0.10 -11.49
C LEU A 64 -10.45 1.45 -10.82
N GLN A 65 -11.09 2.35 -11.55
CA GLN A 65 -11.58 3.63 -11.03
C GLN A 65 -12.66 3.44 -9.96
N GLN A 66 -13.58 2.50 -10.15
CA GLN A 66 -14.60 2.16 -9.17
C GLN A 66 -14.00 1.57 -7.89
N ALA A 67 -13.00 0.69 -8.02
CA ALA A 67 -12.29 0.10 -6.89
C ALA A 67 -11.43 1.14 -6.14
N ASN A 68 -10.97 2.19 -6.83
CA ASN A 68 -10.15 3.30 -6.32
C ASN A 68 -9.06 2.84 -5.32
N PRO A 69 -8.19 1.89 -5.70
CA PRO A 69 -7.21 1.37 -4.77
C PRO A 69 -6.18 2.43 -4.40
N ALA A 70 -5.79 2.46 -3.13
CA ALA A 70 -4.74 3.37 -2.65
C ALA A 70 -3.40 3.16 -3.37
N ASN A 71 -3.16 1.93 -3.85
CA ASN A 71 -2.00 1.48 -4.60
C ASN A 71 -2.41 0.47 -5.68
N ILE A 72 -2.41 0.91 -6.94
CA ILE A 72 -2.82 0.11 -8.11
C ILE A 72 -1.97 -1.16 -8.24
N SER A 73 -0.64 -1.06 -8.11
CA SER A 73 0.24 -2.23 -8.29
C SER A 73 -0.01 -3.31 -7.24
N ALA A 74 -0.19 -2.92 -5.97
CA ALA A 74 -0.52 -3.87 -4.91
C ALA A 74 -1.88 -4.51 -5.17
N TRP A 75 -2.89 -3.71 -5.55
CA TRP A 75 -4.23 -4.19 -5.84
C TRP A 75 -4.25 -5.20 -6.99
N VAL A 76 -3.61 -4.90 -8.12
CA VAL A 76 -3.51 -5.82 -9.27
C VAL A 76 -2.83 -7.14 -8.87
N CYS A 77 -1.75 -7.08 -8.07
CA CYS A 77 -1.10 -8.30 -7.59
C CYS A 77 -2.02 -9.17 -6.71
N GLU A 78 -2.81 -8.57 -5.83
CA GLU A 78 -3.76 -9.33 -5.00
C GLU A 78 -4.90 -9.92 -5.84
N GLN A 79 -5.45 -9.16 -6.79
CA GLN A 79 -6.48 -9.67 -7.71
C GLN A 79 -5.97 -10.87 -8.53
N ILE A 80 -4.73 -10.82 -9.01
CA ILE A 80 -4.13 -11.98 -9.71
C ILE A 80 -4.03 -13.19 -8.79
N LYS A 81 -3.60 -13.01 -7.53
CA LYS A 81 -3.49 -14.13 -6.57
C LYS A 81 -4.85 -14.72 -6.21
N GLU A 82 -5.86 -13.89 -5.98
CA GLU A 82 -7.21 -14.32 -5.60
C GLU A 82 -7.88 -15.14 -6.70
N ASN A 83 -7.67 -14.78 -7.98
CA ASN A 83 -8.24 -15.50 -9.12
C ASN A 83 -7.45 -16.75 -9.54
N ASN A 84 -6.33 -17.06 -8.88
CA ASN A 84 -5.50 -18.24 -9.16
C ASN A 84 -5.31 -19.13 -7.91
N LYS A 85 -6.17 -18.97 -6.90
CA LYS A 85 -6.30 -19.89 -5.77
C LYS A 85 -7.40 -20.91 -6.05
#